data_AF-K1Q1J8-F1
#
_entry.id   AF-K1Q1J8-F1
#
_cell.length_a   1.000
_cell.length_b   1.000
_cell.length_c   1.000
_cell.angle_alpha   90.00
_cell.angle_beta   90.00
_cell.angle_gamma   90.00
#
_symmetry.space_group_name_H-M   'P 1'
#
loop_
_entity.id
_entity.type
_entity.pdbx_description
1 polymer ?
#
loop_
_entity_poly.entity_id
_entity_poly.type
_entity_poly.pdbx_seq_one_letter_code
_entity_poly.pdbx_strand_id
1 'polypeptide(L)'
;MGCGLAIARVFLVVVNTFFTVLGIALLVIGCLVKFKEDLVTKYAKDLFKVIKLDSAVYNLDELLSSSAIVFIIVGVVILIVGVLGYFGACCGWRVFLVIYAIIVILVIIVEITGVVLAALMKKDTQLIICSITLSVSNTVYNG
;
A
#
# COMPACT_ATOMS: atom_id res chain seq x y z
N MET A 1 -10.56 32.17 22.10
CA MET A 1 -10.80 30.81 21.58
C MET A 1 -10.40 30.81 20.11
N GLY A 2 -9.23 30.25 19.78
CA GLY A 2 -8.64 30.43 18.45
C GLY A 2 -9.33 29.57 17.39
N CYS A 3 -9.87 30.20 16.35
CA CYS A 3 -10.53 29.51 15.22
C CYS A 3 -9.65 28.42 14.57
N GLY A 4 -8.32 28.58 14.59
CA GLY A 4 -7.38 27.59 14.05
C GLY A 4 -7.45 26.22 14.73
N LEU A 5 -7.79 26.15 16.02
CA LEU A 5 -7.90 24.88 16.74
C LEU A 5 -9.17 24.10 16.33
N ALA A 6 -10.25 24.82 16.01
CA ALA A 6 -11.50 24.22 15.55
C ALA A 6 -11.36 23.69 14.12
N ILE A 7 -10.73 24.46 13.22
CA ILE A 7 -10.50 24.06 11.82
C ILE A 7 -9.59 22.83 11.76
N ALA A 8 -8.48 22.84 12.50
CA ALA A 8 -7.56 21.69 12.55
C ALA A 8 -8.26 20.42 13.06
N ARG A 9 -9.16 20.56 14.04
CA ARG A 9 -9.92 19.43 14.57
C ARG A 9 -10.88 18.84 13.55
N VAL A 10 -11.64 19.68 12.83
CA VAL A 10 -12.55 19.23 11.77
C VAL A 10 -11.79 18.56 10.64
N PHE A 11 -10.68 19.16 10.20
CA PHE A 11 -9.82 18.58 9.17
C PHE A 11 -9.29 17.19 9.57
N LEU A 12 -8.81 17.06 10.82
CA LEU A 12 -8.27 15.80 11.35
C LEU A 12 -9.34 14.70 11.46
N VAL A 13 -10.60 15.05 11.80
CA VAL A 13 -11.74 14.11 11.76
C VAL A 13 -11.96 13.62 10.33
N VAL A 14 -12.10 14.54 9.37
CA VAL A 14 -12.41 14.20 7.98
C VAL A 14 -11.35 13.26 7.40
N VAL A 15 -10.07 13.62 7.53
CA VAL A 15 -8.95 12.82 7.00
C VAL A 15 -8.89 11.45 7.67
N ASN A 16 -9.07 11.36 8.99
CA ASN A 16 -9.06 10.07 9.68
C ASN A 16 -10.26 9.19 9.36
N THR A 17 -11.44 9.77 9.14
CA THR A 17 -12.60 9.02 8.66
C THR A 17 -12.32 8.42 7.29
N PHE A 18 -11.69 9.17 6.36
CA PHE A 18 -11.25 8.61 5.09
C PHE A 18 -10.25 7.47 5.27
N PHE A 19 -9.24 7.63 6.14
CA PHE A 19 -8.29 6.55 6.43
C PHE A 19 -8.95 5.32 7.05
N THR A 20 -9.93 5.47 7.94
CA THR A 20 -10.68 4.35 8.50
C THR A 20 -11.45 3.60 7.42
N VAL A 21 -12.14 4.31 6.52
CA VAL A 21 -12.87 3.69 5.40
C VAL A 21 -11.90 2.96 4.47
N LEU A 22 -10.75 3.57 4.14
CA LEU A 22 -9.71 2.94 3.34
C LEU A 22 -9.11 1.70 4.03
N GLY A 23 -8.82 1.77 5.32
CA GLY A 23 -8.32 0.65 6.11
C GLY A 23 -9.29 -0.53 6.13
N ILE A 24 -10.60 -0.26 6.28
CA ILE A 24 -11.65 -1.27 6.18
C ILE A 24 -11.69 -1.87 4.77
N ALA A 25 -11.65 -1.04 3.72
CA ALA A 25 -11.64 -1.52 2.35
C ALA A 25 -10.43 -2.42 2.05
N LEU A 26 -9.23 -2.03 2.50
CA LEU A 26 -8.01 -2.82 2.37
C LEU A 26 -8.09 -4.14 3.14
N LEU A 27 -8.69 -4.14 4.34
CA LEU A 27 -8.93 -5.36 5.11
C LEU A 27 -9.89 -6.31 4.39
N VAL A 28 -10.99 -5.78 3.84
CA VAL A 28 -11.97 -6.57 3.07
C VAL A 28 -11.31 -7.15 1.82
N ILE A 29 -10.54 -6.36 1.08
CA ILE A 29 -9.81 -6.82 -0.11
C ILE A 29 -8.79 -7.89 0.28
N GLY A 30 -7.96 -7.66 1.30
CA GLY A 30 -6.96 -8.62 1.76
C GLY A 30 -7.58 -9.94 2.23
N CYS A 31 -8.68 -9.88 2.98
CA CYS A 31 -9.45 -11.07 3.35
C CYS A 31 -10.07 -11.77 2.12
N LEU A 32 -10.62 -11.03 1.16
CA LEU A 32 -11.13 -11.61 -0.09
C LEU A 32 -10.02 -12.33 -0.87
N VAL A 33 -8.83 -11.74 -1.00
CA VAL A 33 -7.71 -12.39 -1.67
C VAL A 33 -7.29 -13.67 -0.94
N LYS A 34 -7.25 -13.64 0.40
CA LYS A 34 -6.82 -14.81 1.19
C LYS A 34 -7.84 -15.95 1.29
N PHE A 35 -9.14 -15.65 1.30
CA PHE A 35 -10.20 -16.65 1.48
C PHE A 35 -10.91 -17.05 0.18
N LYS A 36 -10.75 -16.29 -0.91
CA LYS A 36 -11.37 -16.52 -2.22
C LYS A 36 -10.34 -16.41 -3.35
N GLU A 37 -9.23 -17.15 -3.23
CA GLU A 37 -8.12 -17.13 -4.19
C GLU A 37 -8.59 -17.34 -5.64
N ASP A 38 -9.56 -18.24 -5.90
CA ASP A 38 -10.14 -18.51 -7.23
C ASP A 38 -10.86 -17.32 -7.88
N LEU A 39 -11.58 -16.53 -7.10
CA LEU A 39 -12.30 -15.36 -7.63
C LEU A 39 -11.31 -14.24 -7.94
N VAL A 40 -10.34 -14.03 -7.05
CA VAL A 40 -9.39 -12.93 -7.19
C VAL A 40 -8.38 -13.21 -8.28
N THR A 41 -7.89 -14.43 -8.45
CA THR A 41 -7.00 -14.78 -9.57
C THR A 41 -7.67 -14.58 -10.92
N LYS A 42 -8.98 -14.82 -11.04
CA LYS A 42 -9.73 -14.58 -12.28
C LYS A 42 -9.82 -13.07 -12.60
N TYR A 43 -10.17 -12.25 -11.62
CA TYR A 43 -10.23 -10.79 -11.78
C TYR A 43 -8.84 -10.18 -11.98
N ALA A 44 -7.83 -10.67 -11.26
CA ALA A 44 -6.44 -10.23 -11.40
C ALA A 44 -5.94 -10.55 -12.81
N LYS A 45 -6.14 -11.78 -13.31
CA LYS A 45 -5.74 -12.14 -14.69
C LYS A 45 -6.37 -11.22 -15.74
N ASP A 46 -7.64 -10.85 -15.58
CA ASP A 46 -8.29 -9.89 -16.49
C ASP A 46 -7.68 -8.48 -16.40
N LEU A 47 -7.42 -7.97 -15.19
CA LEU A 47 -6.79 -6.67 -15.00
C LEU A 47 -5.34 -6.65 -15.52
N PHE A 48 -4.54 -7.68 -15.25
CA PHE A 48 -3.16 -7.80 -15.72
C PHE A 48 -3.07 -7.94 -17.25
N LYS A 49 -4.06 -8.60 -17.88
CA LYS A 49 -4.20 -8.67 -19.35
C LYS A 49 -4.45 -7.29 -19.98
N VAL A 50 -5.22 -6.43 -19.31
CA VAL A 50 -5.44 -5.04 -19.73
C VAL A 50 -4.15 -4.21 -19.60
N ILE A 51 -3.33 -4.49 -18.58
CA ILE A 51 -2.08 -3.75 -18.30
C ILE A 51 -0.89 -4.30 -19.11
N LYS A 52 -1.06 -5.37 -19.92
CA LYS A 52 0.01 -6.07 -20.66
C LYS A 52 1.22 -6.47 -19.77
N LEU A 53 0.98 -6.73 -18.49
CA LEU A 53 2.00 -7.30 -17.62
C LEU A 53 2.02 -8.80 -17.88
N ASP A 54 3.11 -9.26 -18.49
CA ASP A 54 3.29 -10.66 -18.86
C ASP A 54 3.21 -11.54 -17.60
N SER A 55 2.07 -12.18 -17.43
CA SER A 55 1.74 -12.99 -16.26
C SER A 55 2.48 -14.32 -16.24
N ALA A 56 3.31 -14.59 -17.26
CA ALA A 56 4.10 -15.82 -17.38
C ALA A 56 5.50 -15.70 -16.74
N VAL A 57 6.00 -14.48 -16.50
CA VAL A 57 7.30 -14.25 -15.85
C VAL A 57 7.20 -14.28 -14.31
N TYR A 58 6.02 -14.02 -13.73
CA TYR A 58 5.81 -13.97 -12.28
C TYR A 58 4.66 -14.89 -11.86
N ASN A 59 4.89 -15.74 -10.85
CA ASN A 59 3.86 -16.54 -10.20
C ASN A 59 2.80 -15.61 -9.60
N LEU A 60 1.74 -15.34 -10.37
CA LEU A 60 0.69 -14.38 -10.00
C LEU A 60 0.01 -14.78 -8.69
N ASP A 61 -0.22 -16.07 -8.50
CA ASP A 61 -0.74 -16.67 -7.26
C ASP A 61 0.15 -16.37 -6.06
N GLU A 62 1.47 -16.54 -6.18
CA GLU A 62 2.42 -16.31 -5.09
C GLU A 62 2.54 -14.81 -4.73
N LEU A 63 2.48 -13.92 -5.74
CA LEU A 63 2.42 -12.47 -5.54
C LEU A 63 1.10 -12.04 -4.90
N LEU A 64 -0.03 -12.62 -5.32
CA LEU A 64 -1.36 -12.33 -4.76
C LEU A 64 -1.44 -12.77 -3.30
N SER A 65 -1.01 -13.98 -2.97
CA SER A 65 -1.05 -14.48 -1.58
C SER A 65 -0.08 -13.70 -0.68
N SER A 66 1.11 -13.36 -1.17
CA SER A 66 2.08 -12.53 -0.41
C SER A 66 1.57 -11.10 -0.20
N SER A 67 1.00 -10.48 -1.24
CA SER A 67 0.44 -9.13 -1.13
C SER A 67 -0.85 -9.09 -0.30
N ALA A 68 -1.64 -10.16 -0.27
CA ALA A 68 -2.83 -10.27 0.58
C ALA A 68 -2.48 -10.14 2.06
N ILE A 69 -1.44 -10.83 2.53
CA ILE A 69 -0.94 -10.69 3.91
C ILE A 69 -0.56 -9.23 4.18
N VAL A 70 0.16 -8.59 3.26
CA VAL A 70 0.58 -7.19 3.41
C VAL A 70 -0.63 -6.26 3.46
N PHE A 71 -1.62 -6.42 2.58
CA PHE A 71 -2.85 -5.63 2.59
C PHE A 71 -3.64 -5.78 3.89
N ILE A 72 -3.70 -6.98 4.47
CA ILE A 72 -4.33 -7.20 5.78
C ILE A 72 -3.57 -6.46 6.88
N ILE A 73 -2.24 -6.62 6.96
CA ILE A 73 -1.42 -5.98 8.01
C ILE A 73 -1.50 -4.46 7.91
N VAL A 74 -1.28 -3.92 6.71
CA VAL A 74 -1.34 -2.48 6.44
C VAL A 74 -2.75 -1.95 6.71
N GLY A 75 -3.80 -2.66 6.26
CA GLY A 75 -5.18 -2.30 6.50
C GLY A 75 -5.52 -2.21 7.99
N VAL A 76 -5.08 -3.17 8.81
CA VAL A 76 -5.28 -3.16 10.27
C VAL A 76 -4.57 -1.96 10.91
N VAL A 77 -3.31 -1.69 10.53
CA VAL A 77 -2.55 -0.55 11.07
C VAL A 77 -3.24 0.77 10.74
N ILE A 78 -3.65 0.96 9.47
CA ILE A 78 -4.36 2.17 9.02
C ILE A 78 -5.69 2.31 9.76
N LEU A 79 -6.43 1.21 9.98
CA LEU A 79 -7.69 1.23 10.71
C LEU A 79 -7.47 1.65 12.17
N ILE A 80 -6.47 1.10 12.85
CA ILE A 80 -6.11 1.49 14.23
C ILE A 80 -5.76 2.99 14.28
N VAL A 81 -4.91 3.47 13.37
CA VAL A 81 -4.52 4.88 13.32
C VAL A 81 -5.71 5.79 13.05
N GLY A 82 -6.58 5.44 12.11
CA GLY A 82 -7.79 6.20 11.79
C GLY A 82 -8.79 6.24 12.96
N VAL A 83 -8.99 5.11 13.65
CA VAL A 83 -9.85 5.03 14.84
C VAL A 83 -9.29 5.86 16.00
N LEU A 84 -7.99 5.76 16.27
CA LEU A 84 -7.32 6.59 17.29
C LEU A 84 -7.44 8.08 16.98
N GLY A 85 -7.29 8.45 15.72
CA GLY A 85 -7.44 9.83 15.25
C GLY A 85 -8.89 10.34 15.35
N TYR A 86 -9.87 9.51 15.00
CA TYR A 86 -11.30 9.81 15.13
C TYR A 86 -11.71 10.00 16.60
N PHE A 87 -11.34 9.06 17.48
CA PHE A 87 -11.63 9.17 18.92
C PHE A 87 -10.87 10.32 19.58
N GLY A 88 -9.61 10.56 19.20
CA GLY A 88 -8.82 11.69 19.69
C GLY A 88 -9.46 13.04 19.35
N ALA A 89 -10.00 13.17 18.14
CA ALA A 89 -10.68 14.38 17.71
C ALA A 89 -12.10 14.52 18.30
N CYS A 90 -12.89 13.43 18.34
CA CYS A 90 -14.27 13.44 18.85
C CYS A 90 -14.32 13.64 20.37
N CYS A 91 -13.54 12.86 21.14
CA CYS A 91 -13.53 12.92 22.60
C CYS A 91 -12.67 14.08 23.17
N GLY A 92 -11.89 14.76 22.33
CA GLY A 92 -11.08 15.91 22.74
C GLY A 92 -9.91 15.57 23.66
N TRP A 93 -9.54 14.29 23.74
CA TRP A 93 -8.40 13.82 24.49
C TRP A 93 -7.10 14.20 23.76
N ARG A 94 -6.53 15.34 24.16
CA ARG A 94 -5.29 15.89 23.60
C ARG A 94 -4.13 14.88 23.56
N VAL A 95 -4.07 13.95 24.52
CA VAL A 95 -3.04 12.90 24.59
C VAL A 95 -3.11 11.94 23.39
N PHE A 96 -4.32 11.55 22.96
CA PHE A 96 -4.50 10.68 21.80
C PHE A 96 -4.10 11.37 20.49
N LEU A 97 -4.34 12.68 20.38
CA LEU A 97 -3.91 13.47 19.23
C LEU A 97 -2.39 13.60 19.13
N VAL A 98 -1.69 13.71 20.27
CA VAL A 98 -0.22 13.74 20.30
C VAL A 98 0.37 12.39 19.88
N ILE A 99 -0.15 11.28 20.41
CA ILE A 99 0.29 9.93 20.02
C ILE A 99 0.01 9.69 18.53
N TYR A 100 -1.17 10.07 18.05
CA TYR A 100 -1.52 10.01 16.63
C TYR A 100 -0.52 10.80 15.76
N ALA A 101 -0.19 12.03 16.14
CA ALA A 101 0.75 12.86 15.39
C ALA A 101 2.16 12.22 15.32
N ILE A 102 2.63 11.63 16.42
CA ILE A 102 3.90 10.91 16.46
C ILE A 102 3.88 9.72 15.49
N ILE A 103 2.81 8.92 15.51
CA ILE A 103 2.68 7.77 14.61
C ILE A 103 2.69 8.22 13.14
N VAL A 104 1.96 9.28 12.79
CA VAL A 104 1.93 9.82 11.43
C VAL A 104 3.31 10.30 10.98
N ILE A 105 4.07 10.98 11.85
CA ILE A 105 5.44 11.40 11.55
C ILE A 105 6.34 10.19 11.27
N LEU A 106 6.23 9.13 12.08
CA LEU A 106 6.99 7.89 11.86
C LEU A 106 6.63 7.24 10.51
N VAL A 107 5.34 7.19 10.16
CA VAL A 107 4.89 6.66 8.87
C VAL A 107 5.46 7.48 7.71
N ILE A 108 5.45 8.82 7.80
CA ILE A 108 6.02 9.70 6.77
C ILE A 108 7.52 9.42 6.57
N ILE A 109 8.27 9.19 7.65
CA ILE A 109 9.69 8.84 7.56
C ILE A 109 9.88 7.52 6.81
N VAL A 110 9.06 6.51 7.12
CA VAL A 110 9.09 5.20 6.44
C VAL A 110 8.68 5.33 4.97
N GLU A 111 7.67 6.13 4.64
CA GLU A 111 7.26 6.36 3.26
C GLU A 111 8.35 7.07 2.44
N ILE A 112 8.97 8.12 3.00
CA ILE A 112 10.06 8.83 2.32
C ILE A 112 11.25 7.89 2.06
N THR A 113 11.66 7.13 3.07
CA THR A 113 12.75 6.15 2.92
C THR A 113 12.43 5.07 1.90
N GLY A 114 11.19 4.57 1.90
CA GLY A 114 10.70 3.62 0.90
C GLY A 114 10.73 4.18 -0.52
N VAL A 115 10.27 5.42 -0.74
CA VAL A 115 10.30 6.08 -2.04
C VAL A 115 11.73 6.28 -2.54
N VAL A 116 12.63 6.72 -1.66
CA VAL A 116 14.05 6.91 -2.01
C VAL A 116 14.70 5.57 -2.38
N LEU A 117 14.49 4.52 -1.58
CA LEU A 117 15.01 3.19 -1.87
C LEU A 117 14.47 2.65 -3.20
N ALA A 118 13.16 2.78 -3.44
CA ALA A 118 12.54 2.38 -4.70
C ALA A 118 13.11 3.16 -5.91
N ALA A 119 13.42 4.45 -5.73
CA ALA A 119 14.03 5.26 -6.78
C ALA A 119 15.49 4.83 -7.08
N LEU A 120 16.24 4.38 -6.07
CA LEU A 120 17.58 3.84 -6.24
C LEU A 120 17.55 2.49 -6.95
N MET A 121 16.70 1.55 -6.52
CA MET A 121 16.59 0.22 -7.12
C MET A 121 16.10 0.23 -8.58
N LYS A 122 15.36 1.27 -8.99
CA LYS A 122 15.02 1.48 -10.42
C LYS A 122 16.26 1.55 -11.31
N LYS A 123 17.40 2.05 -10.81
CA LYS A 123 18.65 2.11 -11.58
C LYS A 123 19.27 0.73 -11.78
N ASP A 124 19.25 -0.10 -10.74
CA ASP A 124 19.80 -1.47 -10.81
C ASP A 124 18.88 -2.43 -11.59
N THR A 125 17.57 -2.25 -11.47
CA THR A 125 16.58 -3.10 -12.16
C THR A 125 16.64 -2.93 -13.69
N GLN A 126 16.90 -1.70 -14.17
CA GLN A 126 17.06 -1.43 -15.61
C GLN A 126 18.33 -2.08 -16.18
N LEU A 127 19.41 -2.16 -15.39
CA LEU A 127 20.65 -2.83 -15.81
C LEU A 127 20.49 -4.35 -15.95
N ILE A 128 19.74 -4.98 -15.04
CA ILE A 128 19.48 -6.43 -15.07
C ILE A 128 18.53 -6.79 -16.23
N ILE A 129 17.52 -5.96 -16.52
CA ILE A 129 16.61 -6.19 -17.66
C ILE A 129 17.36 -6.03 -19.00
N CYS A 130 18.27 -5.05 -19.10
CA CYS A 130 19.12 -4.89 -20.29
C CYS A 130 20.07 -6.07 -20.50
N SER A 131 20.69 -6.61 -19.44
CA SER A 131 21.60 -7.76 -19.58
C SER A 131 20.87 -9.05 -19.97
N ILE A 132 19.66 -9.27 -19.45
CA ILE A 132 18.79 -10.40 -19.83
C ILE A 132 18.31 -10.27 -21.28
N THR A 133 17.94 -9.06 -21.73
CA THR A 133 17.50 -8.83 -23.11
C THR A 133 18.62 -9.07 -24.12
N LEU A 134 19.85 -8.66 -23.80
CA LEU A 134 21.01 -8.88 -24.67
C LEU A 134 21.48 -10.34 -24.72
N SER A 135 21.32 -11.08 -23.63
CA SER A 135 21.65 -12.51 -23.60
C SER A 135 20.63 -13.33 -24.40
N VAL A 136 19.33 -13.04 -24.28
CA VAL A 136 18.29 -13.67 -25.12
C VAL A 136 18.51 -13.37 -26.60
N SER A 137 18.85 -12.13 -26.96
CA SER A 137 19.12 -11.77 -28.36
C SER A 137 20.34 -12.53 -28.91
N ASN A 138 21.43 -12.65 -28.14
CA ASN A 138 22.61 -13.41 -28.57
C ASN A 138 22.35 -14.91 -28.75
N THR A 139 21.46 -15.51 -27.96
CA THR A 139 21.10 -16.93 -28.11
C THR A 139 20.24 -17.19 -29.36
N VAL A 140 19.46 -16.20 -29.81
CA VAL A 140 18.62 -16.32 -31.03
C VAL A 140 19.41 -16.08 -32.31
N TYR A 141 20.47 -15.25 -32.29
CA TYR A 141 21.29 -14.96 -33.48
C TYR A 141 22.47 -15.93 -33.72
N ASN A 142 22.84 -16.77 -32.73
CA ASN A 142 23.89 -17.79 -32.86
C ASN A 142 23.35 -19.24 -32.89
N GLY A 143 22.04 -19.41 -33.14
CA GLY A 143 21.36 -20.71 -33.27
C GLY A 143 20.86 -20.96 -34.68
#